data_AF-A0A0C9ZQD3-F1
#
_entry.id   AF-A0A0C9ZQD3-F1
#
_cell.length_a   1.000
_cell.length_b   1.000
_cell.length_c   1.000
_cell.angle_alpha   90.00
_cell.angle_beta   90.00
_cell.angle_gamma   90.00
#
_symmetry.space_group_name_H-M   'P 1'
#
loop_
_entity.id
_entity.type
_entity.pdbx_description
1 polymer ?
#
loop_
_entity_poly.entity_id
_entity_poly.type
_entity_poly.pdbx_seq_one_letter_code
_entity_poly.pdbx_strand_id
1 'polypeptide(L)' 'NGGLIVELESESLATWLNNPPGKTALESHLDIDVSFRYRSFPIVLEYLSIQLQIENEDFLRQIEHNNQLSPASLASIR' A
#
# COMPACT_ATOMS: atom_id res chain seq x y z
N ASN A 1 -22.60 15.50 10.12
CA ASN A 1 -22.10 14.30 9.40
C ASN A 1 -21.81 13.19 10.39
N GLY A 2 -22.85 12.64 11.04
CA GLY A 2 -22.72 11.67 12.13
C GLY A 2 -22.39 10.26 11.63
N GLY A 3 -21.16 10.06 11.18
CA GLY A 3 -20.66 8.73 10.84
C GLY A 3 -20.29 7.95 12.10
N LEU A 4 -20.61 6.66 12.11
CA LEU A 4 -20.13 5.71 13.11
C LEU A 4 -18.80 5.13 12.62
N ILE A 5 -17.76 5.19 13.46
CA ILE A 5 -16.51 4.45 13.24
C ILE A 5 -16.55 3.28 14.21
N VAL A 6 -16.43 2.06 13.67
CA VAL A 6 -16.41 0.82 14.46
C VAL A 6 -15.06 0.18 14.28
N GLU A 7 -14.36 -0.02 15.39
CA GLU A 7 -13.16 -0.83 15.44
C GLU A 7 -13.56 -2.30 15.61
N LEU A 8 -12.97 -3.18 14.80
CA LEU A 8 -13.26 -4.61 14.81
C LEU A 8 -12.06 -5.34 15.41
N GLU A 9 -12.33 -6.29 16.31
CA GLU A 9 -11.29 -7.04 17.04
C GLU A 9 -10.55 -8.07 16.19
N SER A 10 -11.04 -8.37 14.97
CA SER A 10 -10.44 -9.39 14.10
C SER A 10 -10.74 -9.19 12.62
N GLU A 11 -9.86 -9.73 11.78
CA GLU A 11 -10.01 -9.77 10.33
C GLU A 11 -11.19 -10.64 9.88
N SER A 12 -11.48 -11.73 10.60
CA SER A 12 -12.63 -12.58 10.33
C SER A 12 -13.96 -11.83 10.52
N LEU A 13 -14.04 -10.99 11.56
CA LEU A 13 -15.19 -10.13 11.80
C LEU A 13 -15.33 -9.06 10.72
N ALA A 14 -14.22 -8.45 10.29
CA ALA A 14 -14.20 -7.51 9.18
C ALA A 14 -14.66 -8.16 7.87
N THR A 15 -14.21 -9.38 7.61
CA THR A 15 -14.60 -10.16 6.43
C THR A 15 -16.08 -10.52 6.48
N TRP A 16 -16.59 -10.94 7.64
CA TRP A 16 -18.01 -11.23 7.83
C TRP A 16 -18.88 -9.98 7.63
N LEU A 17 -18.50 -8.83 8.21
CA LEU A 17 -19.24 -7.58 8.08
C LEU A 17 -19.22 -7.04 6.64
N ASN A 18 -18.24 -7.43 5.83
CA ASN A 18 -18.19 -7.08 4.41
C ASN A 18 -19.20 -7.85 3.54
N ASN A 19 -19.82 -8.91 4.06
CA ASN A 19 -20.83 -9.69 3.35
C ASN A 19 -22.26 -9.19 3.64
N PRO A 20 -23.22 -9.39 2.71
CA PRO A 20 -24.61 -8.95 2.89
C PRO A 20 -25.26 -9.38 4.22
N PRO A 21 -25.11 -10.64 4.69
CA PRO A 21 -25.70 -11.06 5.96
C PRO A 21 -25.17 -10.29 7.17
N GLY A 22 -23.86 -9.96 7.19
CA GLY A 22 -23.25 -9.22 8.29
C GLY A 22 -23.70 -7.76 8.34
N LYS A 23 -23.84 -7.13 7.16
CA LYS A 23 -24.36 -5.76 7.04
C LYS A 23 -25.80 -5.66 7.54
N THR A 24 -26.66 -6.55 7.07
CA THR A 24 -28.08 -6.58 7.46
C THR A 24 -28.24 -6.87 8.96
N ALA A 25 -27.41 -7.74 9.54
CA ALA A 25 -27.41 -8.00 10.97
C ALA A 25 -27.04 -6.76 11.78
N LEU A 26 -26.03 -5.99 11.33
CA LEU A 26 -25.60 -4.76 11.99
C LEU A 26 -26.67 -3.65 11.88
N GLU A 27 -27.24 -3.45 10.69
CA GLU A 27 -28.35 -2.52 10.44
C GLU A 27 -29.55 -2.82 11.34
N SER A 28 -29.95 -4.09 11.39
CA SER A 28 -31.11 -4.53 12.20
C SER A 28 -30.85 -4.38 13.70
N HIS A 29 -29.62 -4.63 14.15
CA HIS A 29 -29.28 -4.52 15.56
C HIS A 29 -29.26 -3.07 16.05
N LEU A 30 -28.77 -2.16 15.21
CA LEU A 30 -28.65 -0.75 15.56
C LEU A 30 -29.92 0.04 15.25
N ASP A 31 -30.90 -0.54 14.54
CA ASP A 31 -32.16 0.08 14.09
C ASP A 31 -31.93 1.42 13.36
N ILE A 32 -30.89 1.45 12.53
CA ILE A 32 -30.47 2.62 11.76
C ILE A 32 -30.28 2.25 10.28
N ASP A 33 -30.71 3.16 9.42
CA ASP A 33 -30.41 3.10 7.99
C ASP A 33 -28.98 3.61 7.78
N VAL A 34 -28.06 2.71 7.40
CA VAL A 34 -26.63 3.02 7.23
C VAL A 34 -26.14 2.72 5.82
N SER A 35 -25.35 3.64 5.28
CA SER A 35 -24.63 3.42 4.03
C SER A 35 -23.20 2.96 4.34
N PHE A 36 -22.87 1.72 3.99
CA PHE A 36 -21.52 1.19 4.11
C PHE A 36 -20.60 1.79 3.04
N ARG A 37 -19.58 2.53 3.46
CA ARG A 37 -18.54 3.03 2.56
C ARG A 37 -17.25 2.24 2.72
N TYR A 38 -16.82 1.58 1.65
CA TYR A 38 -15.47 1.04 1.55
C TYR A 38 -14.49 2.19 1.40
N ARG A 39 -13.64 2.41 2.41
CA ARG A 39 -12.47 3.26 2.25
C ARG A 39 -11.26 2.36 1.99
N SER A 40 -10.84 2.31 0.73
CA SER A 40 -9.48 1.89 0.41
C SER A 40 -8.56 2.98 0.95
N PHE A 41 -7.72 2.66 1.93
CA PHE A 41 -6.66 3.58 2.31
C PHE A 41 -5.78 3.83 1.08
N PRO A 42 -5.64 5.06 0.59
CA PRO A 42 -4.67 5.32 -0.45
C PRO A 42 -3.29 5.08 0.17
N ILE A 43 -2.59 4.04 -0.28
CA ILE A 43 -1.16 3.93 -0.02
C ILE A 43 -0.53 5.04 -0.86
N VAL A 44 -0.15 6.13 -0.21
CA VAL A 44 0.67 7.17 -0.84
C VAL A 44 2.08 6.64 -0.88
N LEU A 45 2.44 6.01 -2.01
CA LEU A 45 3.83 5.78 -2.33
C LEU A 45 4.43 7.13 -2.69
N GLU A 46 5.25 7.68 -1.81
CA GLU A 46 6.05 8.84 -2.13
C GLU A 46 6.94 8.46 -3.33
N TYR A 47 6.78 9.18 -4.44
CA TYR A 47 7.66 9.03 -5.59
C TYR A 47 9.05 9.53 -5.16
N LEU A 48 9.87 8.62 -4.65
CA LEU A 48 11.30 8.86 -4.54
C LEU A 48 11.81 8.88 -5.97
N SER A 49 12.13 10.09 -6.45
CA SER A 49 12.83 10.24 -7.71
C SER A 49 14.10 9.41 -7.60
N ILE A 50 14.11 8.25 -8.26
CA ILE A 50 15.34 7.57 -8.58
C ILE A 50 15.96 8.48 -9.63
N GLN A 51 16.67 9.51 -9.17
CA GLN A 51 17.73 10.08 -10.00
C GLN A 51 18.61 8.87 -10.28
N LEU A 52 18.40 8.28 -11.45
CA LEU A 52 19.19 7.17 -11.93
C LEU A 52 20.59 7.76 -12.07
N GLN A 53 21.39 7.64 -11.01
CA GLN A 53 22.81 7.98 -11.01
C GLN A 53 23.59 7.04 -11.95
N ILE A 54 22.91 6.35 -12.86
CA ILE A 54 23.45 5.55 -13.95
C ILE A 54 24.25 6.40 -14.93
N GLU A 55 24.05 7.72 -14.94
CA GLU A 55 24.91 8.67 -15.67
C GLU A 55 26.22 8.97 -14.92
N ASN A 56 26.26 8.71 -13.61
CA ASN A 56 27.45 8.87 -12.78
C ASN A 56 28.27 7.58 -12.82
N GLU A 57 29.41 7.62 -13.50
CA GLU A 57 30.31 6.48 -13.59
C GLU A 57 30.81 6.01 -12.21
N ASP A 58 31.06 6.92 -11.27
CA ASP A 58 31.54 6.58 -9.93
C ASP A 58 30.49 5.78 -9.15
N PHE A 59 29.20 6.14 -9.31
CA PHE A 59 28.10 5.38 -8.74
C PHE A 59 28.05 3.96 -9.32
N LEU A 60 28.21 3.81 -10.64
CA LEU A 60 28.26 2.49 -11.28
C LEU A 60 29.44 1.64 -10.77
N ARG A 61 30.63 2.22 -10.60
CA ARG A 61 31.80 1.51 -10.03
C ARG A 61 31.53 1.05 -8.60
N GLN A 62 30.85 1.88 -7.80
CA GLN A 62 30.51 1.53 -6.44
C GLN A 62 29.47 0.40 -6.38
N ILE A 63 28.48 0.39 -7.29
CA ILE A 63 27.51 -0.71 -7.40
C ILE A 63 28.20 -2.02 -7.81
N GLU A 64 29.13 -1.99 -8.77
CA GLU A 64 29.91 -3.16 -9.15
C GLU A 64 30.70 -3.73 -7.97
N HIS A 65 31.37 -2.86 -7.22
CA HIS A 65 32.13 -3.26 -6.05
C HIS A 65 31.22 -3.91 -4.99
N ASN A 66 30.09 -3.27 -4.66
CA ASN A 66 29.16 -3.75 -3.65
C ASN A 66 28.50 -5.08 -4.03
N ASN A 67 28.34 -5.35 -5.32
CA ASN A 67 27.69 -6.56 -5.84
C ASN A 67 28.69 -7.61 -6.37
N GLN A 68 30.00 -7.42 -6.14
CA GLN A 68 31.06 -8.32 -6.60
C GLN A 68 31.04 -8.58 -8.11
N LEU A 69 30.62 -7.58 -8.88
CA LEU A 69 30.64 -7.64 -10.34
C LEU A 69 32.04 -7.32 -10.85
N SER A 70 32.37 -7.77 -12.06
CA SER A 70 33.63 -7.38 -12.70
C SER A 70 33.63 -5.87 -12.98
N PRO A 71 34.77 -5.17 -12.81
CA PRO A 71 34.87 -3.76 -13.13
C PRO A 71 34.46 -3.48 -14.59
N ALA A 72 33.73 -2.40 -14.81
CA ALA A 72 33.23 -1.99 -16.14
C ALA A 72 32.25 -2.99 -16.80
N SER A 73 31.54 -3.78 -15.99
CA SER A 73 30.43 -4.62 -16.46
C SER A 73 29.11 -3.85 -16.57
N LEU A 74 28.96 -2.76 -15.83
CA LEU A 74 27.85 -1.83 -15.92
C LEU A 74 28.21 -0.65 -16.83
N ALA A 75 27.30 -0.34 -17.75
CA ALA A 75 27.39 0.77 -18.68
C ALA A 75 26.18 1.70 -18.53
N SER A 76 26.42 2.99 -18.69
CA SER A 76 25.36 3.99 -18.78
C SER A 76 24.66 3.89 -20.13
N ILE A 77 23.33 3.99 -20.15
CA ILE A 77 22.56 4.11 -21.39
C ILE A 77 22.46 5.61 -21.68
N ARG A 78 23.23 6.08 -22.67
CA ARG A 78 23.10 7.43 -23.24
C ARG A 78 22.09 7.42 -24.39
#